data_AF-H2CA15-F1
#
_entry.id   AF-H2CA15-F1
#
_cell.length_a   1.000
_cell.length_b   1.000
_cell.length_c   1.000
_cell.angle_alpha   90.00
_cell.angle_beta   90.00
_cell.angle_gamma   90.00
#
_symmetry.space_group_name_H-M   'P 1'
#
loop_
_entity.id
_entity.type
_entity.pdbx_description
1 polymer ?
#
loop_
_entity_poly.entity_id
_entity_poly.type
_entity_poly.pdbx_seq_one_letter_code
_entity_poly.pdbx_strand_id
1 'polypeptide(L)'
;MPVIPPWSRKVTHVERDAEKRTKALCMKEQGLRVVAAVAIQEIQQNGHPQSQCSPYYTDVGGVKAAVIVVLRDGKPYLRTDPDKTTRNNLDVLPDC
;
A
#
# COMPACT_ATOMS: atom_id res chain seq x y z
N MET A 1 -3.01 14.70 6.48
CA MET A 1 -3.65 13.45 6.03
C MET A 1 -3.32 13.31 4.55
N PRO A 2 -2.81 12.17 4.08
CA PRO A 2 -2.61 11.93 2.67
C PRO A 2 -3.95 12.04 1.97
N VAL A 3 -3.96 12.72 0.84
CA VAL A 3 -5.11 12.73 -0.05
C VAL A 3 -5.13 11.36 -0.72
N ILE A 4 -6.31 10.76 -0.83
CA ILE A 4 -6.51 9.59 -1.69
C ILE A 4 -7.11 10.14 -2.98
N PRO A 5 -6.32 10.30 -4.05
CA PRO A 5 -6.85 10.73 -5.32
C PRO A 5 -8.03 9.87 -5.79
N PRO A 6 -8.99 10.44 -6.55
CA PRO A 6 -10.12 9.68 -7.10
C PRO A 6 -9.68 8.58 -8.08
N TRP A 7 -8.48 8.69 -8.64
CA TRP A 7 -7.87 7.70 -9.54
C TRP A 7 -7.04 6.63 -8.81
N SER A 8 -6.96 6.67 -7.48
CA SER A 8 -6.23 5.65 -6.71
C SER A 8 -6.92 4.29 -6.79
N ARG A 9 -6.11 3.23 -6.81
CA ARG A 9 -6.58 1.84 -6.90
C ARG A 9 -6.73 1.23 -5.49
N LYS A 10 -7.83 0.53 -5.27
CA LYS A 10 -8.16 -0.11 -3.99
C LYS A 10 -7.46 -1.45 -3.85
N VAL A 11 -6.52 -1.55 -2.93
CA VAL A 11 -5.88 -2.79 -2.50
C VAL A 11 -6.82 -3.50 -1.51
N THR A 12 -7.26 -4.69 -1.90
CA THR A 12 -8.17 -5.52 -1.09
C THR A 12 -7.50 -6.78 -0.55
N HIS A 13 -6.44 -7.25 -1.22
CA HIS A 13 -5.67 -8.43 -0.83
C HIS A 13 -4.18 -8.15 -1.02
N VAL A 14 -3.32 -8.95 -0.38
CA VAL A 14 -1.86 -8.87 -0.55
C VAL A 14 -1.29 -10.25 -0.77
N GLU A 15 -0.29 -10.39 -1.64
CA GLU A 15 0.49 -11.61 -1.72
C GLU A 15 1.71 -11.45 -0.81
N ARG A 16 1.96 -12.43 0.06
CA ARG A 16 3.11 -12.42 0.96
C ARG A 16 4.15 -13.47 0.55
N ASP A 17 5.42 -13.20 0.83
CA ASP A 17 6.47 -14.20 0.73
C ASP A 17 6.51 -15.14 1.96
N ALA A 18 7.41 -16.12 1.95
CA ALA A 18 7.59 -17.07 3.06
C ALA A 18 7.98 -16.37 4.39
N GLU A 19 8.52 -15.15 4.32
CA GLU A 19 8.88 -14.30 5.47
C GLU A 19 7.72 -13.36 5.87
N LYS A 20 6.50 -13.59 5.34
CA LYS A 20 5.29 -12.78 5.55
C LYS A 20 5.42 -11.32 5.10
N ARG A 21 6.35 -11.00 4.20
CA ARG A 21 6.50 -9.65 3.64
C ARG A 21 5.62 -9.48 2.41
N THR A 22 5.07 -8.28 2.25
CA THR A 22 4.26 -7.93 1.06
C THR A 22 5.10 -8.03 -0.20
N LYS A 23 4.76 -9.01 -1.04
CA LYS A 23 5.36 -9.28 -2.35
C LYS A 23 4.55 -8.70 -3.50
N ALA A 24 3.22 -8.62 -3.36
CA ALA A 24 2.34 -7.96 -4.33
C ALA A 24 1.11 -7.35 -3.66
N LEU A 25 0.56 -6.31 -4.28
CA LEU A 25 -0.73 -5.72 -3.99
C LEU A 25 -1.76 -6.28 -4.97
N CYS A 26 -2.91 -6.72 -4.46
CA CYS A 26 -3.99 -7.25 -5.27
C CYS A 26 -5.25 -6.39 -5.15
N MET A 27 -5.78 -6.05 -6.30
CA MET A 27 -6.95 -5.23 -6.53
C MET A 27 -8.01 -6.14 -7.15
N LYS A 28 -8.62 -6.98 -6.31
CA LYS A 28 -9.51 -8.08 -6.74
C LYS A 28 -10.68 -7.60 -7.60
N GLU A 29 -11.24 -6.43 -7.27
CA GLU A 29 -12.35 -5.82 -8.02
C GLU A 29 -11.93 -5.39 -9.44
N GLN A 30 -10.65 -5.06 -9.63
CA GLN A 30 -10.07 -4.69 -10.92
C GLN A 30 -9.40 -5.88 -11.64
N GLY A 31 -9.33 -7.06 -11.03
CA GLY A 31 -8.55 -8.19 -11.54
C GLY A 31 -7.05 -7.89 -11.68
N LEU A 32 -6.53 -6.90 -10.95
CA LEU A 32 -5.17 -6.40 -11.11
C LEU A 32 -4.27 -6.87 -9.97
N ARG A 33 -3.05 -7.29 -10.32
CA ARG A 33 -1.99 -7.66 -9.39
C ARG A 33 -0.74 -6.85 -9.72
N VAL A 34 -0.23 -6.10 -8.74
CA VAL A 34 0.99 -5.31 -8.89
C VAL A 34 2.05 -5.80 -7.92
N VAL A 35 3.21 -6.19 -8.42
CA VAL A 35 4.36 -6.58 -7.58
C VAL A 35 4.84 -5.39 -6.74
N ALA A 36 5.23 -5.66 -5.49
CA ALA A 36 5.57 -4.63 -4.51
C ALA A 36 6.69 -3.69 -4.99
N ALA A 37 7.69 -4.22 -5.71
CA ALA A 37 8.75 -3.40 -6.30
C ALA A 37 8.22 -2.36 -7.30
N VAL A 38 7.25 -2.74 -8.13
CA VAL A 38 6.60 -1.83 -9.09
C VAL A 38 5.74 -0.82 -8.36
N ALA A 39 4.97 -1.25 -7.35
CA ALA A 39 4.18 -0.34 -6.53
C ALA A 39 5.05 0.70 -5.82
N ILE A 40 6.20 0.28 -5.27
CA ILE A 40 7.20 1.18 -4.66
C ILE A 40 7.68 2.20 -5.67
N GLN A 41 8.08 1.75 -6.87
CA GLN A 41 8.56 2.62 -7.93
C GLN A 41 7.49 3.64 -8.36
N GLU A 42 6.25 3.21 -8.56
CA GLU A 42 5.15 4.11 -8.93
C GLU A 42 4.85 5.15 -7.85
N ILE A 43 4.86 4.76 -6.58
CA ILE A 43 4.66 5.70 -5.47
C ILE A 43 5.82 6.71 -5.42
N GLN A 44 7.06 6.26 -5.58
CA GLN A 44 8.24 7.13 -5.58
C GLN A 44 8.26 8.10 -6.77
N GLN A 45 7.81 7.65 -7.95
CA GLN A 45 7.75 8.46 -9.17
C GLN A 45 6.61 9.51 -9.13
N ASN A 46 5.50 9.23 -8.45
CA ASN A 46 4.37 10.18 -8.32
C ASN A 46 4.59 11.27 -7.26
N GLY A 47 5.86 11.50 -6.90
CA GLY A 47 6.31 12.49 -5.92
C GLY A 47 6.48 11.82 -4.56
N HIS A 48 7.63 12.06 -3.92
CA HIS A 48 8.04 11.78 -2.53
C HIS A 48 7.57 10.49 -1.80
N PRO A 49 8.47 9.80 -1.05
CA PRO A 49 8.11 8.68 -0.17
C PRO A 49 7.07 9.02 0.93
N GLN A 50 6.78 10.30 1.13
CA GLN A 50 5.76 10.83 2.04
C GLN A 50 4.65 11.60 1.32
N SER A 51 4.55 11.52 -0.01
CA SER A 51 3.57 12.30 -0.75
C SER A 51 2.16 11.90 -0.41
N GLN A 52 1.36 12.94 -0.29
CA GLN A 52 -0.05 12.92 -0.04
C GLN A 52 -0.87 12.41 -1.23
N CYS A 53 -0.26 11.80 -2.26
CA CYS A 53 -0.93 11.35 -3.49
C CYS A 53 -0.47 9.94 -3.85
N SER A 54 -0.93 8.93 -3.11
CA SER A 54 -0.62 7.56 -3.47
C SER A 54 -1.55 7.04 -4.58
N PRO A 55 -1.01 6.36 -5.62
CA PRO A 55 -1.81 5.61 -6.59
C PRO A 55 -2.56 4.41 -5.98
N TYR A 56 -2.33 4.10 -4.70
CA TYR A 56 -2.90 2.96 -4.01
C TYR A 56 -3.49 3.37 -2.66
N TYR A 57 -4.62 2.78 -2.32
CA TYR A 57 -5.20 2.88 -0.98
C TYR A 57 -5.78 1.54 -0.57
N THR A 58 -5.99 1.35 0.72
CA THR A 58 -6.78 0.24 1.24
C THR A 58 -7.93 0.76 2.09
N ASP A 59 -8.93 -0.09 2.30
CA ASP A 59 -10.06 0.18 3.17
C ASP A 59 -10.16 -0.95 4.17
N VAL A 60 -9.86 -0.65 5.43
CA VAL A 60 -9.93 -1.60 6.53
C VAL A 60 -10.91 -1.06 7.55
N GLY A 61 -12.02 -1.77 7.75
CA GLY A 61 -13.05 -1.37 8.71
C GLY A 61 -13.73 -0.04 8.38
N GLY A 62 -13.83 0.33 7.10
CA GLY A 62 -14.41 1.61 6.66
C GLY A 62 -13.43 2.78 6.70
N VAL A 63 -12.19 2.55 7.15
CA VAL A 63 -11.13 3.56 7.16
C VAL A 63 -10.28 3.40 5.91
N LYS A 64 -10.35 4.42 5.04
CA LYS A 64 -9.50 4.52 3.86
C LYS A 64 -8.11 5.01 4.26
N ALA A 65 -7.08 4.24 3.95
CA ALA A 65 -5.69 4.58 4.22
C ALA A 65 -4.87 4.51 2.92
N ALA A 66 -4.11 5.57 2.63
CA ALA A 66 -3.21 5.59 1.49
C ALA A 66 -2.01 4.65 1.72
N VAL A 67 -1.56 3.95 0.68
CA VAL A 67 -0.35 3.13 0.73
C VAL A 67 0.86 4.00 0.38
N ILE A 68 1.79 4.14 1.31
CA ILE A 68 3.01 4.92 1.17
C ILE A 68 4.25 4.02 1.16
N VAL A 69 5.38 4.59 0.75
CA VAL A 69 6.68 3.92 0.80
C VAL A 69 7.48 4.50 1.95
N VAL A 70 7.83 3.67 2.92
CA VAL A 70 8.70 4.07 4.03
C VAL A 70 10.03 3.36 3.88
N LEU A 71 11.11 3.97 4.36
CA LEU A 71 12.42 3.34 4.45
C LEU A 71 12.57 2.71 5.84
N ARG A 72 12.85 1.41 5.91
CA ARG A 72 13.24 0.69 7.13
C ARG A 72 14.58 0.02 6.85
N ASP A 73 15.58 0.30 7.67
CA ASP A 73 16.93 -0.24 7.53
C ASP A 73 17.53 0.00 6.12
N GLY A 74 17.24 1.17 5.53
CA GLY A 74 17.68 1.53 4.18
C GLY A 74 16.93 0.84 3.03
N LYS A 75 15.95 -0.02 3.32
CA LYS A 75 15.14 -0.71 2.31
C LYS A 75 13.74 -0.11 2.21
N PRO A 76 13.24 0.19 1.00
CA PRO A 76 11.87 0.66 0.82
C PRO A 76 10.89 -0.47 1.11
N TYR A 77 9.84 -0.16 1.87
CA TYR A 77 8.74 -1.07 2.18
C TYR A 77 7.41 -0.34 2.10
N LEU A 78 6.36 -1.08 1.74
CA LEU A 78 5.00 -0.56 1.65
C LEU A 78 4.35 -0.53 3.04
N ARG A 79 3.78 0.62 3.39
CA ARG A 79 3.04 0.84 4.62
C ARG A 79 1.79 1.66 4.33
N THR A 80 0.78 1.63 5.18
CA THR A 80 -0.27 2.66 5.16
C THR A 80 0.06 3.84 6.07
N ASP A 81 -0.20 5.06 5.61
CA ASP A 81 -0.04 6.30 6.40
C ASP A 81 -1.10 6.39 7.51
N PRO A 82 -0.80 6.95 8.69
CA PRO A 82 -1.39 6.46 9.91
C PRO A 82 -2.81 6.96 10.11
N ASP A 83 -3.72 5.99 10.17
CA ASP A 83 -4.56 5.91 11.37
C ASP A 83 -3.61 5.84 12.58
N LYS A 84 -3.89 6.52 13.70
CA LYS A 84 -2.99 6.87 14.83
C LYS A 84 -2.37 5.68 15.61
N THR A 85 -2.21 4.54 14.98
CA THR A 85 -1.79 3.26 15.51
C THR A 85 -0.48 2.84 14.83
N THR A 86 0.32 2.05 15.54
CA THR A 86 1.57 1.49 15.01
C THR A 86 1.36 0.38 13.97
N ARG A 87 0.10 0.02 13.66
CA ARG A 87 -0.26 -1.11 12.80
C ARG A 87 -0.28 -0.70 11.32
N ASN A 88 0.19 -1.59 10.46
CA ASN A 88 0.12 -1.44 9.00
C ASN A 88 -1.16 -2.14 8.51
N ASN A 89 -2.06 -1.41 7.87
CA ASN A 89 -3.35 -1.97 7.44
C ASN A 89 -3.18 -3.03 6.33
N LEU A 90 -2.03 -3.05 5.64
CA LEU A 90 -1.69 -4.13 4.70
C LEU A 90 -1.52 -5.49 5.39
N ASP A 91 -1.16 -5.51 6.67
CA ASP A 91 -0.90 -6.75 7.41
C ASP A 91 -2.19 -7.52 7.72
N VAL A 92 -3.33 -6.83 7.75
CA VAL A 92 -4.64 -7.43 8.06
C VAL A 92 -5.43 -7.83 6.81
N LEU A 93 -4.94 -7.48 5.62
CA LEU A 93 -5.60 -7.86 4.38
C LEU A 93 -5.48 -9.38 4.14
N PRO A 94 -6.52 -10.02 3.60
CA PRO A 94 -6.45 -11.42 3.20
C PRO A 94 -5.40 -11.64 2.11
N ASP A 95 -4.91 -12.87 2.01
CA ASP A 95 -4.03 -13.26 0.91
C ASP A 95 -4.79 -13.33 -0.42
N CYS A 96 -4.09 -12.97 -1.50
CA CYS A 96 -4.48 -13.40 -2.84
C CYS A 96 -4.16 -14.91 -2.98
#